data_AF-A0A4Y7Q0X6-F1
#
_entry.id   AF-A0A4Y7Q0X6-F1
#
_cell.length_a   1.000
_cell.length_b   1.000
_cell.length_c   1.000
_cell.angle_alpha   90.00
_cell.angle_beta   90.00
_cell.angle_gamma   90.00
#
_symmetry.space_group_name_H-M   'P 1'
#
loop_
_entity.id
_entity.type
_entity.pdbx_description
1 polymer ?
#
loop_
_entity_poly.entity_id
_entity_poly.type
_entity_poly.pdbx_seq_one_letter_code
_entity_poly.pdbx_strand_id
1 'polypeptide(L)'
;MTGKKTKKSTTVKATNAGSKNNVVENNGKAAVAPPVGSKRKATDDLTNKPTKTRAKPGVANPKPAPVAKPTGEWALKAIAKWNLQPPYDTEITEAQWEKYYTVRSEINVPDGGELYDGFSFQEDDAEERNDESIPHEILLDIRDALSVTIANCKGLPGREGLSDALSKGFYLLDISGCADDDSPRTVESTSRIYSPLGNGNFVDLSYDFHHRVRWASIERFATLNIALGDIGNASSNRCLAAGKQAKKIKIFSMHHDEKLRNDKRTLASVPNLKLVEEHLFGTSKKISPLKIYKFLLNAGGVMFFNEEDMGWTKREGKCRYSRLKDEESESDNEPKRDRKSNEPMTPPRGRGGFDPFGELYDSDDEGAYYDSEEEELAEYGFAPF
;
A
#
# COMPACT_ATOMS: atom_id res chain seq x y z
N MET A 1 35.83 -30.47 39.08
CA MET A 1 36.24 -30.64 37.67
C MET A 1 35.42 -29.69 36.81
N THR A 2 35.95 -28.49 36.57
CA THR A 2 35.26 -27.39 35.87
C THR A 2 35.86 -27.22 34.47
N GLY A 3 35.14 -27.69 33.45
CA GLY A 3 35.56 -27.61 32.05
C GLY A 3 35.16 -26.29 31.40
N LYS A 4 36.10 -25.34 31.31
CA LYS A 4 35.98 -24.14 30.46
C LYS A 4 36.08 -24.54 28.98
N LYS A 5 35.05 -24.25 28.18
CA LYS A 5 35.11 -24.31 26.70
C LYS A 5 35.42 -22.92 26.14
N THR A 6 36.60 -22.77 25.53
CA THR A 6 37.04 -21.61 24.76
C THR A 6 36.42 -21.61 23.36
N LYS A 7 35.73 -20.52 22.98
CA LYS A 7 35.31 -20.24 21.59
C LYS A 7 36.48 -19.66 20.80
N LYS A 8 36.83 -20.28 19.66
CA LYS A 8 37.76 -19.74 18.67
C LYS A 8 37.01 -18.80 17.73
N SER A 9 37.40 -17.53 17.72
CA SER A 9 37.01 -16.52 16.72
C SER A 9 37.87 -16.71 15.48
N THR A 10 37.24 -16.82 14.30
CA THR A 10 37.92 -16.92 13.01
C THR A 10 37.66 -15.65 12.22
N THR A 11 38.70 -14.82 12.10
CA THR A 11 38.72 -13.60 11.29
C THR A 11 38.97 -13.96 9.83
N VAL A 12 38.01 -13.67 8.95
CA VAL A 12 38.18 -13.81 7.49
C VAL A 12 38.63 -12.46 6.93
N LYS A 13 39.83 -12.43 6.35
CA LYS A 13 40.38 -11.32 5.57
C LYS A 13 39.66 -11.22 4.22
N ALA A 14 39.07 -10.07 3.92
CA ALA A 14 38.62 -9.71 2.58
C ALA A 14 39.78 -9.06 1.81
N THR A 15 40.21 -9.67 0.70
CA THR A 15 41.15 -9.07 -0.25
C THR A 15 40.41 -8.42 -1.40
N ASN A 16 40.84 -7.20 -1.68
CA ASN A 16 40.37 -6.26 -2.68
C ASN A 16 40.90 -6.67 -4.08
N ALA A 17 40.05 -6.73 -5.11
CA ALA A 17 40.47 -6.91 -6.49
C ALA A 17 39.84 -5.82 -7.37
N GLY A 18 40.70 -4.91 -7.83
CA GLY A 18 40.34 -3.76 -8.65
C GLY A 18 39.92 -4.16 -10.07
N SER A 19 38.85 -3.53 -10.54
CA SER A 19 38.41 -3.62 -11.93
C SER A 19 38.81 -2.35 -12.67
N LYS A 20 39.72 -2.48 -13.65
CA LYS A 20 40.11 -1.44 -14.61
C LYS A 20 39.13 -1.50 -15.78
N ASN A 21 38.32 -0.46 -15.97
CA ASN A 21 37.51 -0.30 -17.17
C ASN A 21 38.27 0.50 -18.22
N ASN A 22 38.45 -0.13 -19.38
CA ASN A 22 38.99 0.47 -20.59
C ASN A 22 38.04 1.53 -21.15
N VAL A 23 38.61 2.69 -21.44
CA VAL A 23 38.02 3.76 -22.24
C VAL A 23 38.14 3.34 -23.71
N VAL A 24 37.00 3.22 -24.41
CA VAL A 24 36.97 3.14 -25.87
C VAL A 24 36.41 4.47 -26.37
N GLU A 25 37.30 5.27 -26.95
CA GLU A 25 36.97 6.44 -27.75
C GLU A 25 36.23 6.01 -29.01
N ASN A 26 35.10 6.64 -29.31
CA ASN A 26 34.49 6.60 -30.64
C ASN A 26 34.17 8.03 -31.08
N ASN A 27 35.06 8.57 -31.93
CA ASN A 27 34.87 9.80 -32.69
C ASN A 27 34.16 9.47 -34.01
N GLY A 28 33.09 10.19 -34.35
CA GLY A 28 32.41 10.04 -35.63
C GLY A 28 31.38 11.14 -35.90
N LYS A 29 31.86 12.25 -36.47
CA LYS A 29 31.07 13.35 -37.07
C LYS A 29 30.17 12.85 -38.22
N ALA A 30 28.96 13.41 -38.34
CA ALA A 30 28.48 14.02 -39.58
C ALA A 30 27.14 14.74 -39.36
N ALA A 31 27.09 16.01 -39.77
CA ALA A 31 25.90 16.85 -39.87
C ALA A 31 25.22 16.61 -41.23
N VAL A 32 23.89 16.49 -41.27
CA VAL A 32 23.08 16.62 -42.49
C VAL A 32 21.78 17.36 -42.16
N ALA A 33 21.49 18.37 -43.00
CA ALA A 33 20.40 19.33 -42.94
C ALA A 33 18.99 18.73 -43.17
N PRO A 34 17.90 19.45 -42.82
CA PRO A 34 16.53 18.96 -42.95
C PRO A 34 15.90 19.27 -44.33
N PRO A 35 15.10 18.37 -44.93
CA PRO A 35 14.25 18.73 -46.05
C PRO A 35 12.84 19.14 -45.57
N VAL A 36 12.58 20.43 -45.74
CA VAL A 36 11.41 21.06 -46.36
C VAL A 36 10.21 20.14 -46.70
N GLY A 37 9.09 20.42 -46.03
CA GLY A 37 7.77 20.68 -46.62
C GLY A 37 7.17 19.68 -47.60
N SER A 38 6.15 18.94 -47.16
CA SER A 38 5.18 18.33 -48.08
C SER A 38 3.74 18.60 -47.63
N LYS A 39 3.08 19.49 -48.36
CA LYS A 39 1.64 19.74 -48.34
C LYS A 39 0.92 18.48 -48.81
N ARG A 40 -0.02 17.93 -48.02
CA ARG A 40 -1.00 16.98 -48.53
C ARG A 40 -2.40 17.57 -48.45
N LYS A 41 -2.97 17.73 -49.65
CA LYS A 41 -4.36 18.01 -49.98
C LYS A 41 -5.27 16.92 -49.39
N ALA A 42 -6.41 17.35 -48.89
CA ALA A 42 -7.60 16.55 -48.71
C ALA A 42 -8.19 16.17 -50.08
N THR A 43 -8.71 14.94 -50.20
CA THR A 43 -9.98 14.59 -50.84
C THR A 43 -10.30 13.11 -50.62
N ASP A 44 -11.60 12.87 -50.42
CA ASP A 44 -12.37 11.67 -50.77
C ASP A 44 -12.39 10.43 -49.87
N ASP A 45 -13.52 10.34 -49.16
CA ASP A 45 -14.59 9.38 -49.44
C ASP A 45 -14.38 7.92 -49.03
N LEU A 46 -14.80 7.60 -47.79
CA LEU A 46 -15.12 6.23 -47.38
C LEU A 46 -16.30 6.23 -46.39
N THR A 47 -17.52 6.20 -46.94
CA THR A 47 -18.70 5.67 -46.26
C THR A 47 -18.54 4.17 -46.01
N ASN A 48 -18.03 3.79 -44.83
CA ASN A 48 -18.09 2.41 -44.34
C ASN A 48 -19.00 2.33 -43.11
N LYS A 49 -20.25 1.91 -43.34
CA LYS A 49 -21.19 1.46 -42.31
C LYS A 49 -20.59 0.25 -41.58
N PRO A 50 -20.52 0.23 -40.24
CA PRO A 50 -20.14 -0.98 -39.52
C PRO A 50 -21.28 -2.00 -39.54
N THR A 51 -21.06 -3.10 -40.24
CA THR A 51 -21.94 -4.28 -40.27
C THR A 51 -21.96 -4.91 -38.87
N LYS A 52 -23.12 -4.86 -38.21
CA LYS A 52 -23.38 -5.58 -36.95
C LYS A 52 -23.28 -7.09 -37.18
N THR A 53 -22.12 -7.68 -36.90
CA THR A 53 -21.98 -9.13 -36.77
C THR A 53 -22.60 -9.55 -35.43
N ARG A 54 -23.80 -10.12 -35.50
CA ARG A 54 -24.54 -10.71 -34.39
C ARG A 54 -23.72 -11.88 -33.83
N ALA A 55 -23.12 -11.70 -32.64
CA ALA A 55 -22.43 -12.76 -31.92
C ALA A 55 -23.40 -13.92 -31.64
N LYS A 56 -22.98 -15.15 -31.94
CA LYS A 56 -23.73 -16.37 -31.63
C LYS A 56 -23.86 -16.54 -30.11
N PRO A 57 -25.00 -17.06 -29.61
CA PRO A 57 -25.21 -17.33 -28.19
C PRO A 57 -24.22 -18.38 -27.69
N GLY A 58 -23.75 -18.17 -26.46
CA GLY A 58 -22.60 -18.80 -25.85
C GLY A 58 -22.68 -20.33 -25.79
N VAL A 59 -21.61 -20.96 -26.25
CA VAL A 59 -21.23 -22.30 -25.82
C VAL A 59 -20.98 -22.22 -24.33
N ALA A 60 -21.73 -22.98 -23.54
CA ALA A 60 -21.52 -23.11 -22.11
C ALA A 60 -20.05 -23.51 -21.87
N ASN A 61 -19.31 -22.68 -21.16
CA ASN A 61 -17.95 -23.02 -20.76
C ASN A 61 -18.01 -24.36 -20.02
N PRO A 62 -17.27 -25.40 -20.47
CA PRO A 62 -17.25 -26.68 -19.79
C PRO A 62 -16.86 -26.43 -18.33
N LYS A 63 -17.66 -26.99 -17.42
CA LYS A 63 -17.36 -26.99 -15.98
C LYS A 63 -15.94 -27.54 -15.83
N PRO A 64 -14.97 -26.76 -15.31
CA PRO A 64 -13.60 -27.24 -15.20
C PRO A 64 -13.61 -28.52 -14.38
N ALA A 65 -12.89 -29.54 -14.88
CA ALA A 65 -12.75 -30.81 -14.18
C ALA A 65 -12.29 -30.53 -12.74
N PRO A 66 -12.78 -31.31 -11.74
CA PRO A 66 -12.35 -31.13 -10.37
C PRO A 66 -10.82 -31.31 -10.31
N VAL A 67 -10.12 -30.21 -10.03
CA VAL A 67 -8.66 -30.22 -9.87
C VAL A 67 -8.37 -31.05 -8.63
N ALA A 68 -7.59 -32.12 -8.80
CA ALA A 68 -7.27 -33.04 -7.72
C ALA A 68 -6.59 -32.28 -6.57
N LYS A 69 -7.10 -32.45 -5.35
CA LYS A 69 -6.48 -31.90 -4.15
C LYS A 69 -5.09 -32.53 -3.99
N PRO A 70 -4.04 -31.76 -3.67
CA PRO A 70 -2.71 -32.34 -3.44
C PRO A 70 -2.77 -33.32 -2.26
N THR A 71 -2.03 -34.42 -2.38
CA THR A 71 -2.05 -35.53 -1.41
C THR A 71 -0.90 -35.49 -0.41
N GLY A 72 0.05 -34.56 -0.59
CA GLY A 72 1.19 -34.40 0.31
C GLY A 72 0.78 -33.89 1.69
N GLU A 73 1.51 -34.32 2.72
CA GLU A 73 1.25 -34.00 4.13
C GLU A 73 1.28 -32.48 4.39
N TRP A 74 2.32 -31.79 3.92
CA TRP A 74 2.51 -30.35 4.08
C TRP A 74 1.52 -29.55 3.26
N ALA A 75 1.23 -29.96 2.03
CA ALA A 75 0.17 -29.35 1.23
C ALA A 75 -1.17 -29.42 1.97
N LEU A 76 -1.53 -30.59 2.52
CA LEU A 76 -2.76 -30.78 3.29
C LEU A 76 -2.77 -29.95 4.58
N LYS A 77 -1.64 -29.87 5.31
CA LYS A 77 -1.49 -29.02 6.50
C LYS A 77 -1.69 -27.54 6.16
N ALA A 78 -1.09 -27.07 5.07
CA ALA A 78 -1.23 -25.68 4.61
C ALA A 78 -2.68 -25.36 4.22
N ILE A 79 -3.31 -26.24 3.43
CA ILE A 79 -4.71 -26.09 3.03
C ILE A 79 -5.62 -26.03 4.26
N ALA A 80 -5.43 -26.90 5.24
CA ALA A 80 -6.24 -26.92 6.45
C ALA A 80 -6.03 -25.66 7.32
N LYS A 81 -4.77 -25.25 7.55
CA LYS A 81 -4.44 -24.12 8.43
C LYS A 81 -4.98 -22.79 7.90
N TRP A 82 -4.86 -22.56 6.59
CA TRP A 82 -5.23 -21.29 5.97
C TRP A 82 -6.50 -21.36 5.11
N ASN A 83 -7.23 -22.46 5.17
CA ASN A 83 -8.46 -22.70 4.42
C ASN A 83 -8.30 -22.44 2.90
N LEU A 84 -7.16 -22.86 2.32
CA LEU A 84 -6.85 -22.59 0.92
C LEU A 84 -7.88 -23.22 -0.01
N GLN A 85 -8.30 -22.46 -1.01
CA GLN A 85 -9.34 -22.84 -1.95
C GLN A 85 -8.78 -23.41 -3.27
N PRO A 86 -9.54 -24.25 -3.99
CA PRO A 86 -9.19 -24.63 -5.35
C PRO A 86 -9.27 -23.42 -6.30
N PRO A 87 -8.56 -23.43 -7.45
CA PRO A 87 -7.69 -24.49 -7.93
C PRO A 87 -6.38 -24.60 -7.13
N TYR A 88 -5.90 -25.83 -6.97
CA TYR A 88 -4.58 -26.13 -6.41
C TYR A 88 -3.57 -26.27 -7.55
N ASP A 89 -2.39 -25.70 -7.39
CA ASP A 89 -1.30 -25.90 -8.33
C ASP A 89 -0.60 -27.24 -8.02
N THR A 90 -0.71 -28.18 -8.96
CA THR A 90 -0.14 -29.52 -8.84
C THR A 90 1.35 -29.57 -9.17
N GLU A 91 1.92 -28.50 -9.73
CA GLU A 91 3.35 -28.40 -10.02
C GLU A 91 4.17 -28.08 -8.76
N ILE A 92 3.51 -27.60 -7.71
CA ILE A 92 4.15 -27.30 -6.43
C ILE A 92 4.56 -28.60 -5.73
N THR A 93 5.86 -28.75 -5.52
CA THR A 93 6.43 -29.89 -4.82
C THR A 93 6.17 -29.85 -3.32
N GLU A 94 6.19 -31.03 -2.69
CA GLU A 94 5.98 -31.14 -1.25
C GLU A 94 7.02 -30.37 -0.41
N ALA A 95 8.28 -30.32 -0.86
CA ALA A 95 9.32 -29.54 -0.21
C ALA A 95 9.05 -28.02 -0.29
N GLN A 96 8.42 -27.54 -1.37
CA GLN A 96 7.98 -26.14 -1.46
C GLN A 96 6.81 -25.87 -0.53
N TRP A 97 5.87 -26.80 -0.39
CA TRP A 97 4.77 -26.69 0.59
C TRP A 97 5.26 -26.68 2.03
N GLU A 98 6.25 -27.52 2.37
CA GLU A 98 6.89 -27.51 3.68
C GLU A 98 7.50 -26.14 3.98
N LYS A 99 8.30 -25.63 3.05
CA LYS A 99 8.95 -24.32 3.19
C LYS A 99 7.94 -23.19 3.32
N TYR A 100 6.91 -23.20 2.48
CA TYR A 100 5.79 -22.27 2.54
C TYR A 100 5.08 -22.33 3.89
N TYR A 101 4.78 -23.53 4.38
CA TYR A 101 4.10 -23.73 5.65
C TYR A 101 4.93 -23.18 6.82
N THR A 102 6.21 -23.53 6.87
CA THR A 102 7.13 -23.11 7.92
C THR A 102 7.26 -21.60 7.94
N VAL A 103 7.63 -20.98 6.81
CA VAL A 103 7.86 -19.54 6.73
C VAL A 103 6.58 -18.76 7.06
N ARG A 104 5.44 -19.12 6.46
CA ARG A 104 4.17 -18.45 6.74
C ARG A 104 3.68 -18.65 8.18
N SER A 105 4.12 -19.70 8.86
CA SER A 105 3.84 -19.93 10.28
C SER A 105 4.77 -19.15 11.21
N GLU A 106 5.98 -18.82 10.75
CA GLU A 106 6.96 -17.99 11.47
C GLU A 106 6.69 -16.49 11.32
N ILE A 107 5.91 -16.07 10.32
CA ILE A 107 5.41 -14.69 10.26
C ILE A 107 4.44 -14.53 11.43
N ASN A 108 4.95 -14.00 12.53
CA ASN A 108 4.19 -13.79 13.75
C ASN A 108 3.00 -12.88 13.45
N VAL A 109 1.81 -13.46 13.62
CA VAL A 109 0.57 -12.69 13.71
C VAL A 109 0.49 -12.19 15.16
N PRO A 110 0.11 -10.93 15.43
CA PRO A 110 0.09 -10.32 16.77
C PRO A 110 -0.92 -10.91 17.78
N ASP A 111 -1.12 -12.23 17.80
CA ASP A 111 -1.79 -12.97 18.88
C ASP A 111 -0.79 -13.64 19.84
N GLY A 112 0.50 -13.56 19.54
CA GLY A 112 1.59 -13.94 20.44
C GLY A 112 2.37 -12.70 20.83
N GLY A 113 2.19 -12.23 22.06
CA GLY A 113 2.97 -11.15 22.65
C GLY A 113 4.47 -11.37 22.45
N GLU A 114 5.21 -10.28 22.35
CA GLU A 114 6.62 -10.17 21.96
C GLU A 114 6.89 -10.08 20.44
N LEU A 115 6.36 -9.11 19.69
CA LEU A 115 7.02 -8.73 18.42
C LEU A 115 6.65 -7.36 17.84
N TYR A 116 6.87 -6.29 18.61
CA TYR A 116 7.16 -4.96 18.07
C TYR A 116 8.14 -4.24 19.01
N ASP A 117 9.39 -4.73 19.12
CA ASP A 117 10.48 -4.07 19.88
C ASP A 117 10.99 -2.78 19.17
N GLY A 118 10.08 -2.06 18.52
CA GLY A 118 10.38 -0.92 17.64
C GLY A 118 9.15 -0.16 17.13
N PHE A 119 7.93 -0.58 17.48
CA PHE A 119 6.74 0.25 17.27
C PHE A 119 6.52 1.18 18.46
N SER A 120 7.48 2.09 18.68
CA SER A 120 7.26 3.24 19.54
C SER A 120 6.92 4.41 18.62
N PHE A 121 5.68 4.90 18.65
CA PHE A 121 5.53 6.33 18.43
C PHE A 121 6.36 6.97 19.54
N GLN A 122 7.41 7.71 19.19
CA GLN A 122 8.10 8.55 20.16
C GLN A 122 7.13 9.68 20.53
N GLU A 123 6.12 9.37 21.32
CA GLU A 123 5.40 10.37 22.09
C GLU A 123 6.31 10.71 23.26
N ASP A 124 6.89 11.91 23.23
CA ASP A 124 7.82 12.36 24.27
C ASP A 124 7.17 12.45 25.66
N ASP A 125 5.83 12.29 25.81
CA ASP A 125 5.10 12.52 27.06
C ASP A 125 3.88 11.59 27.32
N ALA A 126 3.80 10.38 26.74
CA ALA A 126 2.60 9.53 26.88
C ALA A 126 2.64 8.58 28.09
N GLU A 127 2.05 9.02 29.20
CA GLU A 127 1.69 8.15 30.32
C GLU A 127 0.56 7.16 29.91
N GLU A 128 0.88 5.86 29.94
CA GLU A 128 -0.04 4.71 30.10
C GLU A 128 -1.01 4.29 28.98
N ARG A 129 -0.82 4.64 27.70
CA ARG A 129 -1.45 3.82 26.63
C ARG A 129 -0.60 2.60 26.34
N ASN A 130 -1.23 1.43 26.42
CA ASN A 130 -0.63 0.15 26.09
C ASN A 130 -0.51 0.05 24.55
N ASP A 131 0.50 0.71 23.98
CA ASP A 131 0.73 0.88 22.52
C ASP A 131 0.79 -0.43 21.73
N GLU A 132 0.94 -1.57 22.41
CA GLU A 132 0.94 -2.91 21.81
C GLU A 132 -0.39 -3.27 21.10
N SER A 133 -1.53 -2.62 21.41
CA SER A 133 -2.83 -2.97 20.80
C SER A 133 -3.05 -2.40 19.39
N ILE A 134 -2.39 -1.28 19.05
CA ILE A 134 -2.69 -0.53 17.83
C ILE A 134 -2.39 -1.34 16.55
N PRO A 135 -1.22 -2.01 16.39
CA PRO A 135 -0.95 -2.80 15.20
C PRO A 135 -1.90 -4.00 15.03
N HIS A 136 -2.38 -4.57 16.14
CA HIS A 136 -3.31 -5.69 16.12
C HIS A 136 -4.71 -5.24 15.64
N GLU A 137 -5.23 -4.13 16.17
CA GLU A 137 -6.52 -3.57 15.75
C GLU A 137 -6.51 -3.23 14.26
N ILE A 138 -5.46 -2.55 13.79
CA ILE A 138 -5.28 -2.21 12.37
C ILE A 138 -5.24 -3.48 11.49
N LEU A 139 -4.57 -4.52 11.96
CA LEU A 139 -4.53 -5.80 11.24
C LEU A 139 -5.93 -6.41 11.08
N LEU A 140 -6.74 -6.41 12.14
CA LEU A 140 -8.11 -6.91 12.11
C LEU A 140 -8.99 -6.07 11.16
N ASP A 141 -8.91 -4.75 11.26
CA ASP A 141 -9.65 -3.83 10.40
C ASP A 141 -9.31 -4.03 8.91
N ILE A 142 -8.03 -4.23 8.59
CA ILE A 142 -7.60 -4.53 7.21
C ILE A 142 -8.17 -5.88 6.76
N ARG A 143 -8.10 -6.93 7.58
CA ARG A 143 -8.63 -8.26 7.26
C ARG A 143 -10.14 -8.23 6.97
N ASP A 144 -10.88 -7.47 7.76
CA ASP A 144 -12.32 -7.28 7.57
C ASP A 144 -12.60 -6.50 6.29
N ALA A 145 -11.86 -5.41 6.04
CA ALA A 145 -11.99 -4.64 4.81
C ALA A 145 -11.67 -5.44 3.54
N LEU A 146 -10.66 -6.33 3.59
CA LEU A 146 -10.31 -7.23 2.49
C LEU A 146 -11.42 -8.26 2.23
N SER A 147 -11.94 -8.84 3.31
CA SER A 147 -13.06 -9.78 3.29
C SER A 147 -14.29 -9.17 2.61
N VAL A 148 -14.71 -7.99 3.07
CA VAL A 148 -15.85 -7.25 2.52
C VAL A 148 -15.66 -6.92 1.04
N THR A 149 -14.46 -6.48 0.65
CA THR A 149 -14.18 -6.08 -0.75
C THR A 149 -14.38 -7.24 -1.73
N ILE A 150 -14.04 -8.47 -1.33
CA ILE A 150 -14.09 -9.64 -2.20
C ILE A 150 -15.38 -10.45 -2.06
N ALA A 151 -16.07 -10.42 -0.91
CA ALA A 151 -17.26 -11.23 -0.63
C ALA A 151 -18.33 -11.19 -1.73
N ASN A 152 -18.52 -10.03 -2.36
CA ASN A 152 -19.55 -9.82 -3.39
C ASN A 152 -19.09 -10.10 -4.84
N CYS A 153 -17.87 -10.61 -5.04
CA CYS A 153 -17.36 -10.91 -6.38
C CYS A 153 -17.93 -12.25 -6.89
N LYS A 154 -18.72 -12.20 -7.97
CA LYS A 154 -19.31 -13.39 -8.59
C LYS A 154 -18.28 -14.09 -9.49
N GLY A 155 -18.24 -15.42 -9.43
CA GLY A 155 -17.42 -16.22 -10.35
C GLY A 155 -15.95 -16.38 -9.96
N LEU A 156 -15.59 -16.03 -8.72
CA LEU A 156 -14.31 -16.45 -8.15
C LEU A 156 -14.34 -17.93 -7.77
N PRO A 157 -13.23 -18.65 -7.95
CA PRO A 157 -13.12 -20.04 -7.53
C PRO A 157 -13.13 -20.11 -5.98
N GLY A 158 -13.71 -21.17 -5.42
CA GLY A 158 -13.74 -21.35 -3.96
C GLY A 158 -14.60 -20.34 -3.20
N ARG A 159 -15.71 -19.88 -3.79
CA ARG A 159 -16.55 -18.80 -3.25
C ARG A 159 -16.96 -19.01 -1.78
N GLU A 160 -17.26 -20.24 -1.40
CA GLU A 160 -17.54 -20.62 -0.01
C GLU A 160 -16.21 -20.79 0.74
N GLY A 161 -15.76 -19.73 1.43
CA GLY A 161 -14.52 -19.74 2.22
C GLY A 161 -13.40 -18.86 1.69
N LEU A 162 -13.53 -18.27 0.50
CA LEU A 162 -12.52 -17.36 -0.05
C LEU A 162 -12.22 -16.18 0.88
N SER A 163 -13.26 -15.60 1.49
CA SER A 163 -13.11 -14.47 2.43
C SER A 163 -12.33 -14.88 3.69
N ASP A 164 -12.64 -16.05 4.24
CA ASP A 164 -11.93 -16.59 5.42
C ASP A 164 -10.47 -16.92 5.08
N ALA A 165 -10.23 -17.52 3.91
CA ALA A 165 -8.89 -17.79 3.39
C ALA A 165 -8.07 -16.51 3.18
N LEU A 166 -8.70 -15.43 2.69
CA LEU A 166 -8.08 -14.11 2.52
C LEU A 166 -7.75 -13.45 3.86
N SER A 167 -8.67 -13.49 4.82
CA SER A 167 -8.45 -12.94 6.17
C SER A 167 -7.26 -13.63 6.85
N LYS A 168 -7.22 -14.96 6.81
CA LYS A 168 -6.06 -15.77 7.26
C LYS A 168 -4.81 -15.62 6.37
N GLY A 169 -4.99 -15.08 5.18
CA GLY A 169 -4.05 -14.79 4.10
C GLY A 169 -3.17 -13.56 4.32
N PHE A 170 -3.59 -12.65 5.19
CA PHE A 170 -2.99 -11.34 5.32
C PHE A 170 -2.10 -11.23 6.55
N TYR A 171 -0.92 -10.63 6.33
CA TYR A 171 0.10 -10.40 7.34
C TYR A 171 0.65 -8.98 7.23
N LEU A 172 0.75 -8.30 8.37
CA LEU A 172 1.56 -7.10 8.52
C LEU A 172 2.99 -7.56 8.83
N LEU A 173 3.95 -7.23 7.97
CA LEU A 173 5.34 -7.68 8.11
C LEU A 173 6.18 -6.69 8.92
N ASP A 174 5.95 -5.41 8.69
CA ASP A 174 6.63 -4.32 9.36
C ASP A 174 5.73 -3.09 9.32
N ILE A 175 5.82 -2.27 10.35
CA ILE A 175 5.15 -1.01 10.45
C ILE A 175 6.02 -0.11 11.30
N SER A 176 6.21 1.13 10.87
CA SER A 176 6.94 2.17 11.61
C SER A 176 6.39 3.53 11.21
N GLY A 177 6.61 4.54 12.06
CA GLY A 177 6.09 5.87 11.80
C GLY A 177 6.45 6.85 12.89
N CYS A 178 6.01 8.09 12.69
CA CYS A 178 6.03 9.11 13.72
C CYS A 178 4.80 10.01 13.57
N ALA A 179 4.36 10.61 14.67
CA ALA A 179 3.18 11.46 14.72
C ALA A 179 3.56 12.93 14.99
N ASP A 180 2.70 13.84 14.54
CA ASP A 180 2.62 15.24 14.96
C ASP A 180 1.17 15.51 15.37
N ASP A 181 0.95 16.12 16.53
CA ASP A 181 -0.34 16.72 16.93
C ASP A 181 -1.56 15.84 16.55
N ASP A 182 -1.62 14.60 17.05
CA ASP A 182 -2.66 13.59 16.83
C ASP A 182 -2.77 12.96 15.41
N SER A 183 -1.88 13.33 14.48
CA SER A 183 -1.86 12.80 13.12
C SER A 183 -0.52 12.12 12.80
N PRO A 184 -0.49 11.00 12.05
CA PRO A 184 0.78 10.43 11.64
C PRO A 184 1.50 11.41 10.70
N ARG A 185 2.68 11.88 11.08
CA ARG A 185 3.60 12.59 10.16
C ARG A 185 4.16 11.61 9.14
N THR A 186 4.61 10.44 9.57
CA THR A 186 5.13 9.40 8.68
C THR A 186 4.55 8.04 9.00
N VAL A 187 4.31 7.25 7.96
CA VAL A 187 3.97 5.84 8.06
C VAL A 187 4.75 5.09 7.00
N GLU A 188 5.53 4.10 7.42
CA GLU A 188 6.13 3.10 6.56
C GLU A 188 5.56 1.76 6.97
N SER A 189 4.82 1.11 6.07
CA SER A 189 4.20 -0.18 6.31
C SER A 189 4.57 -1.15 5.20
N THR A 190 4.94 -2.37 5.60
CA THR A 190 5.07 -3.49 4.67
C THR A 190 4.13 -4.61 5.07
N SER A 191 3.42 -5.14 4.09
CA SER A 191 2.45 -6.21 4.30
C SER A 191 2.57 -7.27 3.21
N ARG A 192 2.05 -8.46 3.49
CA ARG A 192 1.99 -9.57 2.56
C ARG A 192 0.59 -10.16 2.56
N ILE A 193 0.05 -10.32 1.36
CA ILE A 193 -1.18 -11.06 1.14
C ILE A 193 -0.90 -12.31 0.33
N TYR A 194 -1.12 -13.46 0.96
CA TYR A 194 -1.07 -14.74 0.28
C TYR A 194 -2.34 -14.92 -0.54
N SER A 195 -2.19 -15.52 -1.71
CA SER A 195 -3.31 -16.00 -2.51
C SER A 195 -4.21 -16.89 -1.65
N PRO A 196 -5.53 -16.68 -1.68
CA PRO A 196 -6.46 -17.56 -0.99
C PRO A 196 -6.60 -18.91 -1.71
N LEU A 197 -5.97 -19.06 -2.88
CA LEU A 197 -5.94 -20.30 -3.65
C LEU A 197 -4.71 -21.13 -3.31
N GLY A 198 -4.78 -22.43 -3.59
CA GLY A 198 -3.67 -23.36 -3.44
C GLY A 198 -2.56 -23.24 -4.49
N ASN A 199 -2.24 -22.03 -4.96
CA ASN A 199 -1.22 -21.77 -5.99
C ASN A 199 0.10 -21.22 -5.42
N GLY A 200 0.19 -21.03 -4.09
CA GLY A 200 1.41 -20.58 -3.43
C GLY A 200 1.86 -19.15 -3.77
N ASN A 201 1.04 -18.39 -4.51
CA ASN A 201 1.33 -17.02 -4.88
C ASN A 201 1.10 -16.06 -3.70
N PHE A 202 1.80 -14.94 -3.72
CA PHE A 202 1.55 -13.83 -2.79
C PHE A 202 1.83 -12.49 -3.45
N VAL A 203 1.36 -11.42 -2.82
CA VAL A 203 1.68 -10.03 -3.16
C VAL A 203 2.23 -9.35 -1.92
N ASP A 204 3.42 -8.79 -2.07
CA ASP A 204 4.02 -7.91 -1.08
C ASP A 204 3.67 -6.48 -1.39
N LEU A 205 3.36 -5.71 -0.35
CA LEU A 205 3.03 -4.31 -0.41
C LEU A 205 4.03 -3.51 0.44
N SER A 206 4.39 -2.33 -0.05
CA SER A 206 5.22 -1.34 0.64
C SER A 206 4.53 -0.01 0.47
N TYR A 207 4.03 0.52 1.59
CA TYR A 207 3.33 1.77 1.71
C TYR A 207 4.21 2.76 2.46
N ASP A 208 4.50 3.89 1.83
CA ASP A 208 5.26 4.97 2.42
C ASP A 208 4.40 6.23 2.38
N PHE A 209 4.18 6.85 3.53
CA PHE A 209 3.44 8.09 3.70
C PHE A 209 4.27 9.08 4.50
N HIS A 210 4.25 10.33 4.06
CA HIS A 210 4.85 11.46 4.76
C HIS A 210 4.00 12.70 4.51
N HIS A 211 3.63 13.37 5.59
CA HIS A 211 2.99 14.67 5.57
C HIS A 211 3.58 15.53 6.68
N ARG A 212 4.26 16.61 6.32
CA ARG A 212 4.82 17.56 7.28
C ARG A 212 4.57 18.98 6.82
N VAL A 213 3.85 19.73 7.64
CA VAL A 213 3.68 21.17 7.47
C VAL A 213 4.84 21.87 8.16
N ARG A 214 5.53 22.74 7.43
CA ARG A 214 6.56 23.66 7.95
C ARG A 214 6.05 25.09 7.79
N TRP A 215 6.70 26.04 8.47
CA TRP A 215 6.33 27.46 8.44
C TRP A 215 6.11 28.03 7.02
N ALA A 216 6.93 27.62 6.05
CA ALA A 216 6.89 28.14 4.68
C ALA A 216 6.68 27.07 3.60
N SER A 217 6.62 25.80 3.96
CA SER A 217 6.60 24.68 3.01
C SER A 217 5.74 23.52 3.52
N ILE A 218 5.25 22.72 2.59
CA ILE A 218 4.57 21.46 2.90
C ILE A 218 5.35 20.35 2.21
N GLU A 219 5.91 19.43 3.01
CA GLU A 219 6.56 18.23 2.51
C GLU A 219 5.52 17.11 2.51
N ARG A 220 5.21 16.59 1.32
CA ARG A 220 4.19 15.55 1.22
C ARG A 220 4.48 14.54 0.12
N PHE A 221 4.50 13.28 0.50
CA PHE A 221 4.51 12.18 -0.44
C PHE A 221 3.73 10.99 0.11
N ALA A 222 3.13 10.22 -0.79
CA ALA A 222 2.50 8.96 -0.45
C ALA A 222 2.69 7.99 -1.61
N THR A 223 3.21 6.79 -1.36
CA THR A 223 3.40 5.79 -2.41
C THR A 223 2.98 4.42 -1.92
N LEU A 224 2.28 3.68 -2.77
CA LEU A 224 2.02 2.26 -2.56
C LEU A 224 2.61 1.48 -3.73
N ASN A 225 3.58 0.63 -3.41
CA ASN A 225 4.23 -0.25 -4.36
C ASN A 225 3.90 -1.69 -4.02
N ILE A 226 3.79 -2.53 -5.04
CA ILE A 226 3.64 -3.97 -4.86
C ILE A 226 4.71 -4.76 -5.60
N ALA A 227 4.95 -5.98 -5.14
CA ALA A 227 5.76 -6.97 -5.84
C ALA A 227 5.01 -8.31 -5.83
N LEU A 228 4.96 -8.96 -6.99
CA LEU A 228 4.34 -10.28 -7.15
C LEU A 228 5.37 -11.34 -6.79
N GLY A 229 5.03 -12.25 -5.87
CA GLY A 229 5.85 -13.37 -5.45
C GLY A 229 5.16 -14.71 -5.67
N ASP A 230 5.97 -15.77 -5.77
CA ASP A 230 5.54 -17.15 -5.92
C ASP A 230 6.03 -17.99 -4.73
N ILE A 231 5.70 -19.28 -4.71
CA ILE A 231 6.06 -20.14 -3.58
C ILE A 231 7.58 -20.28 -3.38
N GLY A 232 8.40 -20.09 -4.41
CA GLY A 232 9.86 -20.08 -4.29
C GLY A 232 10.35 -18.87 -3.50
N ASN A 233 9.74 -17.71 -3.77
CA ASN A 233 10.02 -16.45 -3.08
C ASN A 233 9.41 -16.39 -1.68
N ALA A 234 8.43 -17.25 -1.37
CA ALA A 234 7.73 -17.28 -0.08
C ALA A 234 8.63 -17.73 1.09
N SER A 235 9.90 -18.01 0.82
CA SER A 235 10.88 -18.42 1.80
C SER A 235 11.60 -17.30 2.54
N SER A 236 11.27 -16.05 2.24
CA SER A 236 11.81 -14.90 2.95
C SER A 236 10.70 -14.16 3.68
N ASN A 237 10.96 -13.79 4.94
CA ASN A 237 10.11 -12.87 5.71
C ASN A 237 10.30 -11.40 5.27
N ARG A 238 11.16 -11.14 4.28
CA ARG A 238 11.38 -9.79 3.76
C ARG A 238 10.32 -9.43 2.73
N CYS A 239 9.83 -8.20 2.82
CA CYS A 239 8.96 -7.61 1.82
C CYS A 239 9.74 -7.36 0.50
N LEU A 240 9.34 -8.06 -0.56
CA LEU A 240 9.88 -7.87 -1.91
C LEU A 240 9.63 -6.45 -2.44
N ALA A 241 8.49 -5.84 -2.07
CA ALA A 241 8.13 -4.50 -2.52
C ALA A 241 8.99 -3.40 -1.88
N ALA A 242 9.63 -3.66 -0.73
CA ALA A 242 10.59 -2.74 -0.11
C ALA A 242 11.97 -2.81 -0.80
N GLY A 243 12.39 -3.99 -1.27
CA GLY A 243 13.72 -4.23 -1.83
C GLY A 243 14.06 -3.44 -3.12
N LYS A 244 15.32 -3.00 -3.27
CA LYS A 244 15.78 -2.22 -4.45
C LYS A 244 15.81 -3.01 -5.77
N GLN A 245 15.86 -4.34 -5.70
CA GLN A 245 16.07 -5.22 -6.86
C GLN A 245 14.77 -5.80 -7.43
N ALA A 246 13.65 -5.67 -6.73
CA ALA A 246 12.40 -6.28 -7.17
C ALA A 246 11.74 -5.46 -8.29
N LYS A 247 11.06 -6.16 -9.21
CA LYS A 247 10.19 -5.53 -10.21
C LYS A 247 8.94 -5.01 -9.50
N LYS A 248 8.97 -3.73 -9.09
CA LYS A 248 7.86 -3.08 -8.38
C LYS A 248 6.79 -2.60 -9.35
N ILE A 249 5.53 -2.79 -8.99
CA ILE A 249 4.37 -2.18 -9.64
C ILE A 249 3.87 -1.07 -8.72
N LYS A 250 3.92 0.17 -9.20
CA LYS A 250 3.38 1.32 -8.49
C LYS A 250 1.86 1.34 -8.59
N ILE A 251 1.16 1.24 -7.46
CA ILE A 251 -0.30 1.28 -7.37
C ILE A 251 -0.81 2.72 -7.35
N PHE A 252 -0.18 3.55 -6.52
CA PHE A 252 -0.29 4.99 -6.63
C PHE A 252 0.99 5.65 -6.14
N SER A 253 1.16 6.91 -6.52
CA SER A 253 2.17 7.79 -5.96
C SER A 253 1.68 9.22 -6.05
N MET A 254 1.79 9.93 -4.93
CA MET A 254 1.62 11.36 -4.79
C MET A 254 2.96 11.95 -4.35
N HIS A 255 3.35 13.03 -4.99
CA HIS A 255 4.47 13.85 -4.56
C HIS A 255 4.07 15.31 -4.70
N HIS A 256 4.17 16.07 -3.62
CA HIS A 256 3.94 17.50 -3.64
C HIS A 256 5.16 18.21 -4.22
N ASP A 257 4.97 18.96 -5.30
CA ASP A 257 5.98 19.86 -5.84
C ASP A 257 5.71 21.26 -5.30
N GLU A 258 6.52 21.66 -4.31
CA GLU A 258 6.40 22.96 -3.65
C GLU A 258 6.55 24.13 -4.63
N LYS A 259 7.45 24.01 -5.62
CA LYS A 259 7.71 25.08 -6.60
C LYS A 259 6.51 25.33 -7.50
N LEU A 260 5.83 24.25 -7.88
CA LEU A 260 4.65 24.30 -8.73
C LEU A 260 3.35 24.40 -7.93
N ARG A 261 3.42 24.29 -6.59
CA ARG A 261 2.28 24.17 -5.68
C ARG A 261 1.27 23.13 -6.18
N ASN A 262 1.78 22.00 -6.68
CA ASN A 262 0.97 20.99 -7.33
C ASN A 262 1.33 19.60 -6.83
N ASP A 263 0.33 18.75 -6.68
CA ASP A 263 0.51 17.34 -6.38
C ASP A 263 0.63 16.54 -7.68
N LYS A 264 1.82 16.01 -7.93
CA LYS A 264 1.99 15.03 -8.98
C LYS A 264 1.43 13.70 -8.51
N ARG A 265 0.22 13.38 -8.96
CA ARG A 265 -0.49 12.13 -8.64
C ARG A 265 -0.45 11.16 -9.80
N THR A 266 -0.20 9.89 -9.49
CA THR A 266 -0.19 8.79 -10.46
C THR A 266 -0.94 7.60 -9.88
N LEU A 267 -1.63 6.87 -10.76
CA LEU A 267 -2.35 5.65 -10.43
C LEU A 267 -1.92 4.53 -11.38
N ALA A 268 -2.07 3.28 -10.93
CA ALA A 268 -1.83 2.09 -11.72
C ALA A 268 -2.58 2.10 -13.06
N SER A 269 -2.05 1.31 -14.00
CA SER A 269 -2.74 1.01 -15.25
C SER A 269 -3.70 -0.16 -15.04
N VAL A 270 -4.77 -0.24 -15.84
CA VAL A 270 -5.68 -1.39 -15.84
C VAL A 270 -4.94 -2.72 -16.10
N PRO A 271 -3.96 -2.81 -17.03
CA PRO A 271 -3.14 -4.01 -17.18
C PRO A 271 -2.44 -4.44 -15.90
N ASN A 272 -1.87 -3.51 -15.13
CA ASN A 272 -1.21 -3.85 -13.87
C ASN A 272 -2.19 -4.42 -12.84
N LEU A 273 -3.40 -3.87 -12.75
CA LEU A 273 -4.44 -4.39 -11.85
C LEU A 273 -4.94 -5.77 -12.28
N LYS A 274 -5.02 -6.05 -13.59
CA LYS A 274 -5.34 -7.38 -14.11
C LYS A 274 -4.27 -8.41 -13.80
N LEU A 275 -2.99 -8.01 -13.86
CA LEU A 275 -1.89 -8.90 -13.46
C LEU A 275 -2.03 -9.33 -11.99
N VAL A 276 -2.45 -8.41 -11.11
CA VAL A 276 -2.70 -8.73 -9.69
C VAL A 276 -3.89 -9.68 -9.55
N GLU A 277 -4.99 -9.43 -10.28
CA GLU A 277 -6.16 -10.30 -10.29
C GLU A 277 -5.79 -11.74 -10.68
N GLU A 278 -5.06 -11.89 -11.79
CA GLU A 278 -4.62 -13.18 -12.31
C GLU A 278 -3.67 -13.88 -11.33
N HIS A 279 -2.76 -13.12 -10.70
CA HIS A 279 -1.77 -13.64 -9.77
C HIS A 279 -2.39 -14.16 -8.46
N LEU A 280 -3.28 -13.39 -7.84
CA LEU A 280 -3.90 -13.75 -6.56
C LEU A 280 -5.11 -14.67 -6.70
N PHE A 281 -5.94 -14.45 -7.72
CA PHE A 281 -7.24 -15.13 -7.82
C PHE A 281 -7.30 -16.12 -8.98
N GLY A 282 -6.23 -16.31 -9.76
CA GLY A 282 -6.21 -17.24 -10.89
C GLY A 282 -7.28 -16.96 -11.94
N THR A 283 -7.79 -15.72 -11.98
CA THR A 283 -8.89 -15.31 -12.84
C THR A 283 -8.56 -14.01 -13.54
N SER A 284 -9.19 -13.79 -14.69
CA SER A 284 -9.04 -12.55 -15.46
C SER A 284 -10.42 -11.99 -15.76
N LYS A 285 -10.63 -10.71 -15.44
CA LYS A 285 -11.88 -9.96 -15.69
C LYS A 285 -13.09 -10.51 -14.93
N LYS A 286 -12.87 -11.15 -13.78
CA LYS A 286 -13.91 -11.56 -12.82
C LYS A 286 -14.07 -10.54 -11.70
N ILE A 287 -13.01 -9.81 -11.39
CA ILE A 287 -13.02 -8.68 -10.46
C ILE A 287 -12.77 -7.41 -11.27
N SER A 288 -13.52 -6.34 -11.00
CA SER A 288 -13.30 -5.07 -11.67
C SER A 288 -11.95 -4.47 -11.27
N PRO A 289 -11.31 -3.70 -12.16
CA PRO A 289 -10.09 -2.97 -11.81
C PRO A 289 -10.28 -2.06 -10.59
N LEU A 290 -11.48 -1.49 -10.41
CA LEU A 290 -11.77 -0.66 -9.23
C LEU A 290 -11.72 -1.48 -7.94
N LYS A 291 -12.30 -2.68 -7.92
CA LYS A 291 -12.27 -3.55 -6.74
C LYS A 291 -10.86 -4.04 -6.42
N ILE A 292 -10.08 -4.46 -7.42
CA ILE A 292 -8.67 -4.82 -7.21
C ILE A 292 -7.88 -3.61 -6.67
N TYR A 293 -8.12 -2.42 -7.21
CA TYR A 293 -7.46 -1.21 -6.71
C TYR A 293 -7.81 -0.94 -5.23
N LYS A 294 -9.10 -0.97 -4.86
CA LYS A 294 -9.55 -0.84 -3.46
C LYS A 294 -8.95 -1.91 -2.56
N PHE A 295 -8.96 -3.16 -3.01
CA PHE A 295 -8.39 -4.29 -2.31
C PHE A 295 -6.91 -4.04 -1.97
N LEU A 296 -6.14 -3.53 -2.94
CA LEU A 296 -4.74 -3.17 -2.72
C LEU A 296 -4.55 -1.97 -1.79
N LEU A 297 -5.44 -0.97 -1.83
CA LEU A 297 -5.40 0.13 -0.85
C LEU A 297 -5.61 -0.40 0.58
N ASN A 298 -6.61 -1.26 0.77
CA ASN A 298 -6.90 -1.85 2.06
C ASN A 298 -5.73 -2.74 2.53
N ALA A 299 -5.20 -3.59 1.65
CA ALA A 299 -4.05 -4.46 1.98
C ALA A 299 -2.79 -3.65 2.34
N GLY A 300 -2.61 -2.46 1.76
CA GLY A 300 -1.51 -1.56 2.08
C GLY A 300 -1.70 -0.75 3.36
N GLY A 301 -2.84 -0.88 4.05
CA GLY A 301 -3.16 -0.10 5.25
C GLY A 301 -3.47 1.38 4.96
N VAL A 302 -3.78 1.74 3.71
CA VAL A 302 -3.99 3.14 3.33
C VAL A 302 -5.26 3.68 3.99
N MET A 303 -5.14 4.75 4.76
CA MET A 303 -6.18 5.37 5.61
C MET A 303 -6.50 4.62 6.91
N PHE A 304 -5.77 3.56 7.26
CA PHE A 304 -5.96 2.84 8.54
C PHE A 304 -5.14 3.45 9.68
N PHE A 305 -4.23 4.38 9.37
CA PHE A 305 -3.36 5.04 10.34
C PHE A 305 -3.81 6.46 10.67
N ASN A 306 -5.01 6.86 10.24
CA ASN A 306 -5.54 8.23 10.33
C ASN A 306 -4.73 9.24 9.47
N GLU A 307 -4.23 8.81 8.31
CA GLU A 307 -3.45 9.69 7.42
C GLU A 307 -4.30 10.80 6.80
N GLU A 308 -3.83 12.04 6.93
CA GLU A 308 -4.47 13.19 6.33
C GLU A 308 -4.42 13.19 4.80
N ASP A 309 -5.46 13.77 4.19
CA ASP A 309 -5.64 13.93 2.73
C ASP A 309 -5.51 12.65 1.89
N MET A 310 -5.50 11.45 2.47
CA MET A 310 -5.41 10.21 1.67
C MET A 310 -6.71 9.83 0.94
N GLY A 311 -7.81 10.54 1.19
CA GLY A 311 -9.10 10.34 0.53
C GLY A 311 -9.09 10.53 -0.99
N TRP A 312 -8.10 11.24 -1.56
CA TRP A 312 -7.99 11.41 -3.01
C TRP A 312 -7.79 10.07 -3.74
N THR A 313 -7.09 9.11 -3.13
CA THR A 313 -6.81 7.79 -3.74
C THR A 313 -8.10 7.07 -4.10
N LYS A 314 -9.05 7.01 -3.15
CA LYS A 314 -10.39 6.44 -3.34
C LYS A 314 -11.19 7.21 -4.39
N ARG A 315 -11.18 8.54 -4.36
CA ARG A 315 -11.90 9.40 -5.33
C ARG A 315 -11.39 9.20 -6.76
N GLU A 316 -10.08 9.30 -6.97
CA GLU A 316 -9.43 9.15 -8.28
C GLU A 316 -9.54 7.72 -8.81
N GLY A 317 -9.40 6.71 -7.96
CA GLY A 317 -9.64 5.32 -8.32
C GLY A 317 -11.04 5.11 -8.90
N LYS A 318 -12.07 5.67 -8.25
CA LYS A 318 -13.46 5.63 -8.76
C LYS A 318 -13.64 6.41 -10.06
N CYS A 319 -12.86 7.46 -10.31
CA CYS A 319 -12.91 8.20 -11.58
C CYS A 319 -12.29 7.40 -12.72
N ARG A 320 -11.17 6.73 -12.44
CA ARG A 320 -10.32 6.11 -13.45
C ARG A 320 -10.73 4.69 -13.80
N TYR A 321 -11.25 3.93 -12.85
CA TYR A 321 -11.54 2.51 -13.03
C TYR A 321 -13.04 2.25 -13.11
N SER A 322 -13.44 1.53 -14.17
CA SER A 322 -14.82 1.07 -14.35
C SER A 322 -15.14 -0.09 -13.40
N ARG A 323 -16.35 -0.07 -12.84
CA ARG A 323 -16.95 -1.23 -12.17
C ARG A 323 -17.50 -2.23 -13.18
N LEU A 324 -17.58 -3.50 -12.79
CA LEU A 324 -18.37 -4.49 -13.52
C LEU A 324 -19.86 -4.30 -13.17
N LYS A 325 -20.76 -4.67 -14.09
CA LYS A 325 -22.21 -4.42 -13.93
C LYS A 325 -22.85 -5.28 -12.83
N ASP A 326 -22.24 -6.42 -12.55
CA ASP A 326 -22.71 -7.44 -11.61
C ASP A 326 -22.09 -7.31 -10.22
N GLU A 327 -21.19 -6.34 -10.02
CA GLU A 327 -20.65 -5.96 -8.73
C GLU A 327 -21.59 -5.00 -8.02
N GLU A 328 -22.05 -5.39 -6.83
CA GLU A 328 -22.85 -4.52 -5.98
C GLU A 328 -22.02 -3.31 -5.52
N SER A 329 -22.69 -2.15 -5.46
CA SER A 329 -22.10 -0.93 -4.95
C SER A 329 -21.90 -1.07 -3.45
N GLU A 330 -20.65 -1.27 -3.00
CA GLU A 330 -20.31 -1.42 -1.56
C GLU A 330 -20.68 -0.22 -0.68
N SER A 331 -21.11 0.91 -1.25
CA SER A 331 -21.83 1.96 -0.54
C SER A 331 -22.21 3.06 -1.53
N ASP A 332 -23.51 3.22 -1.75
CA ASP A 332 -24.09 4.39 -2.41
C ASP A 332 -24.21 5.61 -1.46
N ASN A 333 -23.64 5.52 -0.25
CA ASN A 333 -23.65 6.58 0.76
C ASN A 333 -22.46 7.53 0.71
N GLU A 334 -21.52 7.34 -0.23
CA GLU A 334 -20.51 8.39 -0.42
C GLU A 334 -21.15 9.62 -1.08
N PRO A 335 -20.92 10.82 -0.53
CA PRO A 335 -21.51 12.05 -1.06
C PRO A 335 -21.20 12.18 -2.56
N LYS A 336 -22.23 12.55 -3.34
CA LYS A 336 -22.10 12.78 -4.78
C LYS A 336 -20.93 13.73 -5.02
N ARG A 337 -20.02 13.32 -5.91
CA ARG A 337 -18.82 14.07 -6.29
C ARG A 337 -19.08 15.56 -6.45
N ASP A 338 -18.25 16.37 -5.82
CA ASP A 338 -17.91 17.66 -6.40
C ASP A 338 -16.89 17.42 -7.53
N ARG A 339 -17.32 17.65 -8.77
CA ARG A 339 -16.47 17.52 -9.97
C ARG A 339 -15.32 18.54 -10.00
N LYS A 340 -15.30 19.47 -9.05
CA LYS A 340 -14.33 20.56 -8.94
C LYS A 340 -13.06 20.23 -8.15
N SER A 341 -12.86 19.02 -7.62
CA SER A 341 -11.66 18.72 -6.80
C SER A 341 -10.32 18.63 -7.56
N ASN A 342 -10.32 18.84 -8.90
CA ASN A 342 -9.11 19.15 -9.67
C ASN A 342 -8.89 20.66 -9.86
N GLU A 343 -9.75 21.51 -9.29
CA GLU A 343 -9.41 22.91 -9.12
C GLU A 343 -8.20 22.93 -8.17
N PRO A 344 -7.08 23.55 -8.58
CA PRO A 344 -5.94 23.73 -7.70
C PRO A 344 -6.48 24.31 -6.39
N MET A 345 -6.02 23.79 -5.24
CA MET A 345 -6.39 24.34 -3.94
C MET A 345 -6.36 25.86 -4.07
N THR A 346 -7.52 26.52 -3.87
CA THR A 346 -7.57 27.97 -3.90
C THR A 346 -6.46 28.41 -2.96
N PRO A 347 -5.47 29.19 -3.44
CA PRO A 347 -4.35 29.58 -2.61
C PRO A 347 -4.94 30.11 -1.30
N PRO A 348 -4.42 29.70 -0.12
CA PRO A 348 -4.87 30.29 1.12
C PRO A 348 -4.81 31.78 0.87
N ARG A 349 -6.00 32.44 0.91
CA ARG A 349 -6.09 33.88 0.68
C ARG A 349 -5.02 34.44 1.57
N GLY A 350 -3.95 34.96 0.95
CA GLY A 350 -2.74 35.30 1.67
C GLY A 350 -3.23 36.06 2.88
N ARG A 351 -2.93 35.55 4.09
CA ARG A 351 -3.15 36.31 5.32
C ARG A 351 -2.66 37.69 4.96
N GLY A 352 -3.58 38.65 5.02
CA GLY A 352 -3.43 39.99 4.44
C GLY A 352 -2.00 40.42 4.65
N GLY A 353 -1.36 40.84 3.54
CA GLY A 353 0.07 41.12 3.49
C GLY A 353 0.52 41.61 4.85
N PHE A 354 1.43 40.87 5.46
CA PHE A 354 2.25 41.42 6.53
C PHE A 354 2.86 42.66 5.88
N ASP A 355 2.22 43.80 6.11
CA ASP A 355 2.69 45.10 5.73
C ASP A 355 3.73 45.40 6.81
N PRO A 356 5.04 45.26 6.52
CA PRO A 356 6.05 45.59 7.51
C PRO A 356 6.06 47.10 7.82
N PHE A 357 5.19 47.88 7.16
CA PHE A 357 4.94 49.30 7.40
C PHE A 357 3.47 49.58 7.75
N GLY A 358 2.67 48.56 8.08
CA GLY A 358 1.32 48.74 8.62
C GLY A 358 1.40 49.46 9.95
N GLU A 359 1.19 50.76 9.88
CA GLU A 359 1.30 51.73 10.95
C GLU A 359 0.72 51.19 12.27
N LEU A 360 1.59 51.18 13.28
CA LEU A 360 1.25 51.42 14.67
C LEU A 360 0.36 52.66 14.73
N TYR A 361 -0.96 52.47 14.59
CA TYR A 361 -1.90 53.42 15.13
C TYR A 361 -2.28 52.94 16.52
N ASP A 362 -1.68 53.65 17.46
CA ASP A 362 -2.12 53.87 18.82
C ASP A 362 -3.65 53.81 18.91
N SER A 363 -4.17 52.74 19.52
CA SER A 363 -5.43 52.84 20.23
C SER A 363 -5.09 52.76 21.70
N ASP A 364 -4.97 53.95 22.30
CA ASP A 364 -5.21 54.18 23.71
C ASP A 364 -6.54 53.50 24.08
N ASP A 365 -6.48 52.27 24.61
CA ASP A 365 -7.59 51.70 25.35
C ASP A 365 -7.19 51.68 26.82
N GLU A 366 -7.52 52.81 27.44
CA GLU A 366 -7.58 52.98 28.87
C GLU A 366 -8.52 51.94 29.49
N GLY A 367 -8.01 51.21 30.48
CA GLY A 367 -8.81 50.87 31.65
C GLY A 367 -9.51 49.51 31.64
N ALA A 368 -8.91 48.55 32.35
CA ALA A 368 -9.57 47.95 33.49
C ALA A 368 -8.54 47.22 34.36
N TYR A 369 -8.25 47.85 35.49
CA TYR A 369 -7.83 47.23 36.73
C TYR A 369 -8.55 45.89 36.95
N TYR A 370 -7.81 44.80 37.15
CA TYR A 370 -8.24 43.76 38.07
C TYR A 370 -7.15 43.56 39.11
N ASP A 371 -7.55 43.92 40.32
CA ASP A 371 -6.85 43.80 41.58
C ASP A 371 -6.42 42.36 41.86
N SER A 372 -5.32 42.29 42.58
CA SER A 372 -4.75 41.17 43.29
C SER A 372 -5.66 40.63 44.41
N GLU A 373 -5.85 39.32 44.42
CA GLU A 373 -5.99 38.47 45.63
C GLU A 373 -5.22 37.18 45.24
N GLU A 374 -4.03 36.84 45.75
CA GLU A 374 -3.57 36.67 47.14
C GLU A 374 -4.52 35.80 47.98
N GLU A 375 -4.45 34.49 47.77
CA GLU A 375 -4.85 33.41 48.71
C GLU A 375 -4.41 32.08 48.06
N GLU A 376 -3.89 31.05 48.72
CA GLU A 376 -3.34 30.85 50.04
C GLU A 376 -2.55 29.52 49.93
N LEU A 377 -1.39 29.44 50.58
CA LEU A 377 -0.61 28.21 50.70
C LEU A 377 -1.40 27.16 51.50
N ALA A 378 -1.74 26.03 50.89
CA ALA A 378 -2.12 24.81 51.60
C ALA A 378 -1.03 23.75 51.48
N GLU A 379 -0.18 23.78 52.50
CA GLU A 379 0.73 22.77 53.01
C GLU A 379 0.17 21.33 52.96
N TYR A 380 0.65 20.50 52.01
CA TYR A 380 0.43 19.05 52.06
C TYR A 380 1.66 18.36 52.64
N GLY A 381 1.54 17.97 53.91
CA GLY A 381 2.53 17.20 54.65
C GLY A 381 2.69 15.79 54.11
N PHE A 382 3.93 15.45 53.74
CA PHE A 382 4.40 14.08 53.66
C PHE A 382 4.72 13.58 55.08
N ALA A 383 4.04 12.53 55.52
CA ALA A 383 4.48 11.71 56.64
C ALA A 383 5.15 10.43 56.11
N PRO A 384 6.28 9.98 56.68
CA PRO A 384 6.88 8.71 56.33
C PRO A 384 6.31 7.55 57.17
N PHE A 385 5.95 6.44 56.51
CA PHE A 385 6.01 5.10 57.09
C PHE A 385 6.44 4.10 56.03
#